data_AF-A0A3C2B067-F1
#
_entry.id   AF-A0A3C2B067-F1
#
_cell.length_a   1.000
_cell.length_b   1.000
_cell.length_c   1.000
_cell.angle_alpha   90.00
_cell.angle_beta   90.00
_cell.angle_gamma   90.00
#
_symmetry.space_group_name_H-M   'P 1'
#
loop_
_entity.id
_entity.type
_entity.pdbx_description
1 polymer ?
#
loop_
_entity_poly.entity_id
_entity_poly.type
_entity_poly.pdbx_seq_one_letter_code
_entity_poly.pdbx_strand_id
1 'polypeptide(L)'
;SCPMAFRFASIEKIAEPPSPHATKGSLVHRALELLFTNPASERTPEAAHPAFEQAVAEFRTDPEFTQLNLTEEAAAAFVADAWSLTENYFTM
;
A
#
# COMPACT_ATOMS: atom_id res chain seq x y z
N SER A 1 17.10 -12.75 16.60
CA SER A 1 17.39 -11.36 16.21
C SER A 1 18.90 -11.22 15.98
N CYS A 2 19.34 -10.79 14.79
CA CYS A 2 20.76 -10.66 14.43
C CYS A 2 21.21 -9.19 14.60
N PRO A 3 22.19 -8.88 15.47
CA PRO A 3 22.65 -7.50 15.69
C PRO A 3 23.16 -6.80 14.44
N MET A 4 23.76 -7.55 13.51
CA MET A 4 24.27 -7.00 12.26
C MET A 4 23.14 -6.59 11.31
N ALA A 5 22.08 -7.39 11.20
CA ALA A 5 20.89 -7.02 10.43
C ALA A 5 20.22 -5.76 10.99
N PHE A 6 20.10 -5.66 12.32
CA PHE A 6 19.59 -4.44 12.97
C PHE A 6 20.46 -3.21 12.67
N ARG A 7 21.79 -3.33 12.69
CA ARG A 7 22.68 -2.22 12.31
C ARG A 7 22.40 -1.77 10.88
N PHE A 8 22.32 -2.67 9.91
CA PHE A 8 22.10 -2.31 8.52
C PHE A 8 20.76 -1.62 8.29
N ALA A 9 19.67 -2.15 8.85
CA ALA A 9 18.34 -1.59 8.68
C ALA A 9 18.14 -0.29 9.47
N SER A 10 18.55 -0.24 10.75
CA SER A 10 18.19 0.85 11.67
C SER A 10 19.23 1.95 11.80
N ILE A 11 20.53 1.61 11.64
CA ILE A 11 21.63 2.58 11.80
C ILE A 11 22.10 3.07 10.44
N GLU A 12 22.48 2.14 9.56
CA GLU A 12 23.00 2.47 8.22
C GLU A 12 21.87 2.80 7.23
N LYS A 13 20.62 2.43 7.55
CA LYS A 13 19.42 2.66 6.73
C LYS A 13 19.57 2.15 5.29
N ILE A 14 20.20 0.99 5.14
CA ILE A 14 20.26 0.31 3.86
C ILE A 14 18.84 -0.15 3.52
N ALA A 15 18.30 0.36 2.42
CA ALA A 15 16.96 0.00 1.97
C ALA A 15 16.91 -1.49 1.63
N GLU A 16 15.94 -2.18 2.22
CA GLU A 16 15.59 -3.55 1.82
C GLU A 16 14.78 -3.49 0.52
N PRO A 17 14.90 -4.50 -0.36
CA PRO A 17 14.04 -4.58 -1.53
C PRO A 17 12.57 -4.68 -1.08
N PRO A 18 11.63 -4.06 -1.82
CA PRO A 18 10.22 -4.14 -1.47
C PRO A 18 9.73 -5.58 -1.57
N SER A 19 8.74 -5.91 -0.73
CA SER A 19 8.06 -7.20 -0.75
C SER A 19 6.58 -7.02 -1.07
N PRO A 20 5.93 -7.96 -1.78
CA PRO A 20 4.52 -7.81 -2.14
C PRO A 20 3.61 -7.58 -0.93
N HIS A 21 3.88 -8.21 0.21
CA HIS A 21 3.08 -8.02 1.42
C HIS A 21 3.26 -6.61 2.01
N ALA A 22 4.50 -6.12 2.10
CA ALA A 22 4.77 -4.78 2.63
C ALA A 22 4.20 -3.69 1.72
N THR A 23 4.48 -3.75 0.41
CA THR A 23 3.96 -2.79 -0.57
C THR A 23 2.43 -2.77 -0.59
N LYS A 24 1.77 -3.93 -0.42
CA LYS A 24 0.30 -4.01 -0.35
C LYS A 24 -0.22 -3.25 0.87
N GLY A 25 0.42 -3.40 2.02
CA GLY A 25 0.12 -2.63 3.23
C GLY A 25 0.29 -1.12 3.00
N SER A 26 1.39 -0.71 2.37
CA SER A 26 1.65 0.70 2.01
C SER A 26 0.54 1.26 1.12
N LEU A 27 0.10 0.52 0.09
CA LEU A 27 -0.98 0.94 -0.81
C LEU A 27 -2.32 1.11 -0.06
N VAL A 28 -2.69 0.14 0.79
CA VAL A 28 -3.92 0.21 1.59
C VAL A 28 -3.88 1.41 2.54
N HIS A 29 -2.74 1.61 3.22
CA HIS A 29 -2.56 2.77 4.10
C HIS A 29 -2.70 4.07 3.34
N ARG A 30 -2.10 4.16 2.15
CA ARG A 30 -2.18 5.35 1.32
C ARG A 30 -3.62 5.67 0.90
N ALA A 31 -4.40 4.66 0.51
CA ALA A 31 -5.82 4.83 0.21
C ALA A 31 -6.61 5.35 1.43
N LEU A 32 -6.34 4.81 2.63
CA LEU A 32 -6.99 5.28 3.86
C LEU A 32 -6.55 6.70 4.27
N GLU A 33 -5.29 7.06 4.06
CA GLU A 33 -4.79 8.43 4.28
C GLU A 33 -5.55 9.44 3.41
N LEU A 34 -5.70 9.13 2.12
CA LEU A 34 -6.46 9.94 1.17
C LEU A 34 -7.94 10.03 1.55
N LEU A 35 -8.56 8.92 1.97
CA LEU A 35 -9.93 8.94 2.48
C LEU A 35 -10.04 9.84 3.73
N PHE A 36 -9.05 9.82 4.60
CA PHE A 36 -9.10 10.49 5.90
C PHE A 36 -8.83 12.00 5.82
N THR A 37 -8.45 12.52 4.66
CA THR A 37 -8.51 13.97 4.42
C THR A 37 -9.95 14.49 4.44
N ASN A 38 -10.94 13.62 4.21
CA ASN A 38 -12.34 13.97 4.30
C ASN A 38 -12.81 14.04 5.77
N PRO A 39 -13.84 14.86 6.08
CA PRO A 39 -14.53 14.83 7.36
C PRO A 39 -15.00 13.43 7.74
N ALA A 40 -15.09 13.13 9.04
CA ALA A 40 -15.46 11.80 9.52
C ALA A 40 -16.79 11.26 8.95
N SER A 41 -17.78 12.14 8.73
CA SER A 41 -19.07 11.79 8.13
C SER A 41 -19.01 11.40 6.66
N GLU A 42 -17.92 11.72 5.96
CA GLU A 42 -17.72 11.49 4.53
C GLU A 42 -16.75 10.32 4.24
N ARG A 43 -16.25 9.65 5.29
CA ARG A 43 -15.35 8.49 5.16
C ARG A 43 -16.16 7.22 4.95
N THR A 44 -16.79 7.11 3.80
CA THR A 44 -17.68 5.99 3.46
C THR A 44 -17.01 5.03 2.45
N PRO A 45 -17.52 3.80 2.26
CA PRO A 45 -17.03 2.91 1.20
C PRO A 45 -17.06 3.55 -0.19
N GLU A 46 -18.07 4.35 -0.49
CA GLU A 46 -18.20 5.06 -1.77
C GLU A 46 -17.08 6.10 -1.95
N ALA A 47 -16.70 6.80 -0.87
CA ALA A 47 -15.59 7.76 -0.89
C ALA A 47 -14.21 7.07 -0.88
N ALA A 48 -14.12 5.82 -0.42
CA ALA A 48 -12.87 5.06 -0.42
C ALA A 48 -12.42 4.67 -1.82
N HIS A 49 -13.37 4.44 -2.74
CA HIS A 49 -13.06 4.02 -4.11
C HIS A 49 -12.19 5.05 -4.88
N PRO A 50 -12.56 6.34 -4.98
CA PRO A 50 -11.70 7.33 -5.64
C PRO A 50 -10.36 7.54 -4.92
N ALA A 51 -10.32 7.42 -3.59
CA ALA A 51 -9.08 7.49 -2.81
C ALA A 51 -8.15 6.31 -3.13
N PHE A 52 -8.70 5.11 -3.27
CA PHE A 52 -7.97 3.90 -3.66
C PHE A 52 -7.43 3.99 -5.09
N GLU A 53 -8.26 4.43 -6.06
CA GLU A 53 -7.83 4.63 -7.44
C GLU A 53 -6.68 5.64 -7.54
N GLN A 54 -6.76 6.74 -6.78
CA GLN A 54 -5.66 7.70 -6.69
C GLN A 54 -4.40 7.05 -6.11
N ALA A 55 -4.50 6.29 -5.02
CA ALA A 55 -3.36 5.59 -4.42
C ALA A 55 -2.73 4.60 -5.41
N VAL A 56 -3.54 3.85 -6.17
CA VAL A 56 -3.06 2.94 -7.22
C VAL A 56 -2.31 3.73 -8.29
N ALA A 57 -2.86 4.86 -8.76
CA ALA A 57 -2.21 5.69 -9.77
C ALA A 57 -0.85 6.23 -9.29
N GLU A 58 -0.74 6.66 -8.03
CA GLU A 58 0.53 7.04 -7.39
C GLU A 58 1.53 5.86 -7.42
N PHE A 59 1.09 4.67 -6.99
CA PHE A 59 1.93 3.47 -6.90
C PHE A 59 2.37 2.91 -8.26
N ARG A 60 1.63 3.14 -9.36
CA ARG A 60 2.05 2.67 -10.69
C ARG A 60 3.42 3.19 -11.12
N THR A 61 3.88 4.30 -10.55
CA THR A 61 5.20 4.88 -10.82
C THR A 61 6.16 4.81 -9.62
N ASP A 62 5.70 4.27 -8.50
CA ASP A 62 6.47 4.22 -7.25
C ASP A 62 7.50 3.06 -7.27
N PRO A 63 8.75 3.28 -6.85
CA PRO A 63 9.74 2.22 -6.65
C PRO A 63 9.27 1.04 -5.78
N GLU A 64 8.48 1.27 -4.72
CA GLU A 64 7.94 0.22 -3.84
C GLU A 64 7.09 -0.79 -4.61
N PHE A 65 6.48 -0.37 -5.72
CA PHE A 65 5.66 -1.22 -6.58
C PHE A 65 6.41 -1.69 -7.83
N THR A 66 7.07 -0.78 -8.54
CA THR A 66 7.76 -1.09 -9.81
C THR A 66 8.90 -2.09 -9.62
N GLN A 67 9.61 -2.05 -8.48
CA GLN A 67 10.69 -3.00 -8.17
C GLN A 67 10.18 -4.39 -7.78
N LEU A 68 8.87 -4.59 -7.60
CA LEU A 68 8.30 -5.93 -7.45
C LEU A 68 8.36 -6.72 -8.77
N ASN A 69 8.57 -6.05 -9.91
CA ASN A 69 8.68 -6.67 -11.24
C ASN A 69 7.51 -7.62 -11.56
N LEU A 70 6.30 -7.22 -11.18
CA LEU A 70 5.08 -8.01 -11.42
C LEU A 70 4.75 -8.03 -12.92
N THR A 71 4.18 -9.15 -13.39
CA THR A 71 3.47 -9.15 -14.68
C THR A 71 2.21 -8.31 -14.58
N GLU A 72 1.60 -7.94 -15.71
CA GLU A 72 0.36 -7.18 -15.70
C GLU A 72 -0.76 -7.93 -14.96
N GLU A 73 -0.84 -9.26 -15.14
CA GLU A 73 -1.82 -10.10 -14.45
C GLU A 73 -1.58 -10.13 -12.94
N ALA A 74 -0.32 -10.26 -12.51
CA ALA A 74 0.04 -10.24 -11.11
C ALA A 74 -0.17 -8.86 -10.47
N ALA A 75 0.07 -7.77 -11.22
CA ALA A 75 -0.23 -6.41 -10.79
C ALA A 75 -1.73 -6.18 -10.63
N ALA A 76 -2.56 -6.66 -11.56
CA ALA A 76 -4.01 -6.58 -11.46
C ALA A 76 -4.53 -7.37 -10.24
N ALA A 77 -4.04 -8.59 -10.03
CA ALA A 77 -4.39 -9.38 -8.85
C ALA A 77 -3.95 -8.71 -7.54
N PHE A 78 -2.75 -8.11 -7.51
CA PHE A 78 -2.26 -7.36 -6.36
C PHE A 78 -3.19 -6.19 -6.00
N VAL A 79 -3.63 -5.42 -6.99
CA VAL A 79 -4.55 -4.28 -6.80
C VAL A 79 -5.91 -4.77 -6.31
N ALA A 80 -6.46 -5.84 -6.88
CA ALA A 80 -7.72 -6.43 -6.43
C ALA A 80 -7.66 -6.93 -4.96
N ASP A 81 -6.55 -7.56 -4.58
CA ASP A 81 -6.31 -7.97 -3.20
C ASP A 81 -6.23 -6.76 -2.26
N ALA A 82 -5.53 -5.70 -2.66
CA ALA A 82 -5.42 -4.48 -1.87
C ALA A 82 -6.77 -3.78 -1.70
N TRP A 83 -7.63 -3.82 -2.72
CA TRP A 83 -8.99 -3.31 -2.62
C TRP A 83 -9.81 -4.09 -1.58
N SER A 84 -9.77 -5.42 -1.63
CA SER A 84 -10.45 -6.28 -0.63
C SER A 84 -10.02 -5.96 0.81
N LEU A 85 -8.73 -5.66 1.02
CA LEU A 85 -8.22 -5.25 2.33
C LEU A 85 -8.70 -3.85 2.75
N THR A 86 -8.84 -2.94 1.80
CA THR A 86 -9.38 -1.60 2.04
C THR A 86 -10.86 -1.68 2.42
N GLU A 87 -11.65 -2.53 1.76
CA GLU A 87 -13.07 -2.74 2.08
C GLU A 87 -13.27 -3.31 3.50
N ASN A 88 -12.36 -4.19 3.94
CA ASN A 88 -12.43 -4.76 5.29
C ASN A 88 -12.31 -3.70 6.40
N TYR A 89 -11.78 -2.51 6.12
CA TYR A 89 -11.78 -1.40 7.08
C TYR A 89 -13.19 -1.03 7.56
N PHE A 90 -14.21 -1.19 6.72
CA PHE A 90 -15.58 -0.81 7.02
C PHE A 90 -16.40 -1.90 7.73
N THR A 91 -15.84 -3.09 7.88
CA THR A 91 -16.54 -4.27 8.45
C THR A 91 -15.89 -4.80 9.72
N MET A 92 -14.82 -4.16 10.19
CA MET A 92 -14.19 -4.38 11.51
C MET A 92 -14.98 -3.68 12.64
#